data_AF-A0A1B6L778-F1
#
_entry.id   AF-A0A1B6L778-F1
#
_cell.length_a   1.000
_cell.length_b   1.000
_cell.length_c   1.000
_cell.angle_alpha   90.00
_cell.angle_beta   90.00
_cell.angle_gamma   90.00
#
_symmetry.space_group_name_H-M   'P 1'
#
loop_
_entity.id
_entity.type
_entity.pdbx_description
1 polymer ?
#
loop_
_entity_poly.entity_id
_entity_poly.type
_entity_poly.pdbx_seq_one_letter_code
_entity_poly.pdbx_strand_id
1 'polypeptide(L)'
;MMVDTMEERGLSHADLKWGNPHNCHFPLFNFLRPLPLEWMCLLYFVMWIGAAGIMVGAYFRISCLCFSVPYWYMFLLDKSAWNNHSYLYGLLSVMFLFSSANHCWSVDGLL
;
A
#
# COMPACT_ATOMS: atom_id res chain seq x y z
N MET A 1 4.44 -6.76 -4.62
CA MET A 1 3.47 -5.75 -4.12
C MET A 1 2.01 -6.20 -4.29
N MET A 2 1.53 -6.56 -5.48
CA MET A 2 0.11 -6.94 -5.66
C MET A 2 -0.30 -8.22 -4.91
N VAL A 3 0.46 -9.31 -5.05
CA VAL A 3 0.23 -10.57 -4.31
C VAL A 3 0.53 -10.41 -2.81
N ASP A 4 1.63 -9.73 -2.49
CA ASP A 4 2.00 -9.35 -1.10
C ASP A 4 0.87 -8.65 -0.35
N THR A 5 0.14 -7.75 -1.04
CA THR A 5 -1.01 -7.04 -0.46
C THR A 5 -2.13 -7.99 -0.07
N MET A 6 -2.35 -9.05 -0.86
CA MET A 6 -3.39 -10.04 -0.60
C MET A 6 -3.02 -10.96 0.54
N GLU A 7 -1.80 -11.49 0.51
CA GLU A 7 -1.38 -12.60 1.37
C GLU A 7 -0.62 -12.11 2.62
N GLU A 8 0.50 -11.40 2.46
CA GLU A 8 1.32 -10.95 3.60
C GLU A 8 0.70 -9.75 4.34
N ARG A 9 0.04 -8.82 3.63
CA ARG A 9 -0.54 -7.62 4.26
C ARG A 9 -1.93 -7.84 4.84
N GLY A 10 -2.51 -9.01 4.57
CA GLY A 10 -3.74 -9.46 5.22
C GLY A 10 -5.01 -8.85 4.65
N LEU A 11 -5.08 -8.52 3.35
CA LEU A 11 -6.36 -8.18 2.72
C LEU A 11 -7.32 -9.38 2.76
N SER A 12 -6.82 -10.61 2.58
CA SER A 12 -7.62 -11.85 2.69
C SER A 12 -8.22 -12.08 4.07
N HIS A 13 -7.61 -11.50 5.11
CA HIS A 13 -7.98 -11.64 6.52
C HIS A 13 -8.22 -10.28 7.16
N ALA A 14 -8.69 -9.31 6.38
CA ALA A 14 -8.89 -7.93 6.83
C ALA A 14 -9.96 -7.85 7.93
N ASP A 15 -10.97 -8.72 7.87
CA ASP A 15 -12.02 -8.89 8.87
C ASP A 15 -11.45 -9.30 10.24
N LEU A 16 -10.53 -10.27 10.26
CA LEU A 16 -9.86 -10.71 11.46
C LEU A 16 -8.87 -9.65 11.95
N LYS A 17 -8.13 -9.03 11.03
CA LYS A 17 -7.09 -8.06 11.36
C LYS A 17 -7.67 -6.76 11.92
N TRP A 18 -8.65 -6.17 11.25
CA TRP A 18 -9.18 -4.83 11.55
C TRP A 18 -10.60 -4.82 12.12
N GLY A 19 -11.35 -5.92 11.98
CA GLY A 19 -12.72 -6.04 12.49
C GLY A 19 -12.81 -6.57 13.92
N ASN A 20 -11.75 -7.18 14.45
CA ASN A 20 -11.75 -7.73 15.81
C ASN A 20 -11.30 -6.68 16.85
N PRO A 21 -12.16 -6.23 17.78
CA PRO A 21 -11.81 -5.23 18.80
C PRO A 21 -10.81 -5.75 19.84
N HIS A 22 -10.57 -7.06 19.91
CA HIS A 22 -9.59 -7.66 20.82
C HIS A 22 -8.18 -7.75 20.22
N ASN A 23 -7.99 -7.42 18.94
CA ASN A 23 -6.66 -7.36 18.36
C ASN A 23 -5.90 -6.12 18.88
N CYS A 24 -4.70 -6.36 19.38
CA CYS A 24 -3.81 -5.31 19.81
C CYS A 24 -2.93 -4.89 18.62
N HIS A 25 -3.07 -3.64 18.20
CA HIS A 25 -2.18 -3.03 17.22
C HIS A 25 -1.15 -2.13 17.91
N PHE A 26 0.07 -2.13 17.39
CA PHE A 26 1.15 -1.28 17.86
C PHE A 26 1.46 -0.19 16.81
N PRO A 27 0.68 0.90 16.75
CA PRO A 27 0.96 1.98 15.83
C PRO A 27 2.24 2.70 16.26
N LEU A 28 2.99 3.24 15.29
CA LEU A 28 4.18 4.04 15.58
C LEU A 28 3.80 5.36 16.28
N PHE A 29 2.65 5.92 15.91
CA PHE A 29 2.13 7.15 16.49
C PHE A 29 0.81 6.89 17.22
N ASN A 30 0.68 7.38 18.45
CA ASN A 30 -0.51 7.14 19.29
C ASN A 30 -1.82 7.73 18.72
N PHE A 31 -1.74 8.70 17.80
CA PHE A 31 -2.92 9.28 17.15
C PHE A 31 -3.42 8.44 15.97
N LEU A 32 -2.60 7.54 15.42
CA LEU A 32 -3.01 6.64 14.36
C LEU A 32 -3.89 5.56 14.94
N ARG A 33 -5.14 5.53 14.48
CA ARG A 33 -6.10 4.48 14.82
C ARG A 33 -6.59 3.85 13.53
N PRO A 34 -6.93 2.55 13.57
CA PRO A 34 -7.53 1.92 12.42
C PRO A 34 -8.87 2.59 12.09
N LEU A 35 -9.10 2.87 10.80
CA LEU A 35 -10.42 3.20 10.30
C LEU A 35 -11.37 1.99 10.44
N PRO A 36 -12.70 2.19 10.30
CA PRO A 36 -13.63 1.08 10.22
C PRO A 36 -13.24 0.09 9.11
N LEU A 37 -13.57 -1.19 9.31
CA LEU A 37 -13.19 -2.30 8.43
C LEU A 37 -13.41 -2.00 6.94
N GLU A 38 -14.56 -1.44 6.58
CA GLU A 38 -14.91 -1.12 5.19
C GLU A 38 -13.91 -0.15 4.55
N TRP A 39 -13.49 0.88 5.29
CA TRP A 39 -12.50 1.85 4.84
C TRP A 39 -11.11 1.24 4.74
N MET A 40 -10.76 0.31 5.62
CA MET A 40 -9.50 -0.44 5.50
C MET A 40 -9.48 -1.28 4.23
N CYS A 41 -10.55 -2.02 3.95
CA CYS A 41 -10.70 -2.78 2.70
C CYS A 41 -10.57 -1.87 1.48
N LEU A 42 -11.17 -0.68 1.52
CA LEU A 42 -11.03 0.31 0.45
C LEU A 42 -9.58 0.77 0.28
N LEU A 43 -8.84 1.04 1.35
CA LEU A 43 -7.43 1.43 1.27
C LEU A 43 -6.56 0.32 0.66
N TYR A 44 -6.80 -0.94 1.03
CA TYR A 44 -6.13 -2.08 0.39
C TYR A 44 -6.47 -2.19 -1.10
N PHE A 45 -7.72 -1.98 -1.47
CA PHE A 45 -8.15 -2.03 -2.87
C PHE A 45 -7.51 -0.91 -3.70
N VAL A 46 -7.46 0.32 -3.18
CA VAL A 46 -6.77 1.45 -3.81
C VAL A 46 -5.28 1.15 -3.96
N MET A 47 -4.64 0.59 -2.92
CA MET A 47 -3.24 0.18 -2.99
C MET A 47 -3.01 -0.91 -4.05
N TRP A 48 -3.92 -1.88 -4.14
CA TRP A 48 -3.85 -2.97 -5.13
C TRP A 48 -3.99 -2.44 -6.58
N ILE A 49 -4.94 -1.54 -6.83
CA ILE A 49 -5.08 -0.84 -8.12
C ILE A 49 -3.84 -0.01 -8.42
N GLY A 50 -3.31 0.73 -7.44
CA GLY A 50 -2.08 1.51 -7.60
C GLY A 50 -0.90 0.63 -8.01
N ALA A 51 -0.74 -0.54 -7.37
CA ALA A 51 0.29 -1.51 -7.74
C ALA A 51 0.11 -2.05 -9.18
N ALA A 52 -1.13 -2.33 -9.59
CA ALA A 52 -1.42 -2.75 -10.97
C ALA A 52 -1.13 -1.64 -11.99
N GLY A 53 -1.47 -0.38 -11.66
CA GLY A 53 -1.17 0.79 -12.50
C GLY A 53 0.34 1.03 -12.65
N ILE A 54 1.12 0.86 -11.57
CA ILE A 54 2.59 0.92 -11.62
C ILE A 54 3.15 -0.20 -12.50
N MET A 55 2.61 -1.42 -12.38
CA MET A 55 3.06 -2.58 -13.18
C MET A 55 2.85 -2.37 -14.69
N VAL A 56 1.70 -1.80 -15.07
CA VAL A 56 1.37 -1.49 -16.48
C VAL A 56 2.08 -0.21 -16.96
N GLY A 57 2.45 0.67 -16.03
CA GLY A 57 3.00 2.00 -16.35
C GLY A 57 1.95 2.95 -16.91
N ALA A 58 0.71 2.86 -16.44
CA ALA A 58 -0.39 3.76 -16.80
C ALA A 58 -0.66 4.78 -15.69
N TYR A 59 -0.86 6.05 -16.06
CA TYR A 59 -1.01 7.18 -15.14
C TYR A 59 0.03 7.13 -14.00
N PHE A 60 1.29 6.89 -14.33
CA PHE A 60 2.30 6.35 -13.41
C PHE A 60 2.41 7.12 -12.10
N ARG A 61 2.44 8.45 -12.14
CA ARG A 61 2.51 9.28 -10.94
C ARG A 61 1.28 9.14 -10.04
N ILE A 62 0.09 9.06 -10.64
CA ILE A 62 -1.17 8.86 -9.90
C ILE A 62 -1.18 7.45 -9.31
N SER A 63 -0.77 6.44 -10.07
CA SER A 63 -0.63 5.06 -9.62
C SER A 63 0.36 4.95 -8.45
N CYS A 64 1.49 5.67 -8.49
CA CYS A 64 2.44 5.79 -7.39
C CYS A 64 1.83 6.44 -6.15
N LEU A 65 1.04 7.51 -6.29
CA LEU A 65 0.34 8.14 -5.15
C LEU A 65 -0.70 7.19 -4.53
N CYS A 66 -1.52 6.57 -5.37
CA CYS A 66 -2.53 5.60 -4.97
C CYS A 66 -1.93 4.39 -4.26
N PHE A 67 -0.68 4.01 -4.56
CA PHE A 67 0.03 2.97 -3.83
C PHE A 67 0.69 3.52 -2.54
N SER A 68 1.49 4.59 -2.67
CA SER A 68 2.40 5.06 -1.61
C SER A 68 1.66 5.58 -0.38
N VAL A 69 0.59 6.36 -0.57
CA VAL A 69 -0.18 6.95 0.53
C VAL A 69 -0.81 5.88 1.44
N PRO A 70 -1.65 4.96 0.93
CA PRO A 70 -2.23 3.91 1.77
C PRO A 70 -1.16 2.95 2.30
N TYR A 71 -0.09 2.69 1.52
CA TYR A 71 1.01 1.83 1.97
C TYR A 71 1.68 2.39 3.23
N TRP A 72 2.08 3.67 3.22
CA TRP A 72 2.72 4.29 4.39
C TRP A 72 1.76 4.42 5.57
N TYR A 73 0.48 4.69 5.33
CA TYR A 73 -0.53 4.69 6.39
C TYR A 73 -0.62 3.32 7.08
N MET A 74 -0.82 2.25 6.30
CA MET A 74 -0.92 0.89 6.82
C MET A 74 0.37 0.40 7.47
N PHE A 75 1.51 0.79 6.90
CA PHE A 75 2.82 0.56 7.50
C PHE A 75 2.79 1.18 8.89
N LEU A 76 2.67 2.50 9.02
CA LEU A 76 2.72 3.23 10.30
C LEU A 76 1.72 2.74 11.37
N LEU A 77 0.62 2.11 10.96
CA LEU A 77 -0.43 1.62 11.85
C LEU A 77 -0.08 0.31 12.60
N ASP A 78 0.85 -0.50 12.09
CA ASP A 78 1.15 -1.83 12.65
C ASP A 78 2.66 -2.15 12.62
N LYS A 79 3.40 -1.59 13.60
CA LYS A 79 4.87 -1.73 13.69
C LYS A 79 5.35 -3.17 13.86
N SER A 80 4.54 -4.02 14.50
CA SER A 80 4.85 -5.43 14.74
C SER A 80 5.01 -6.25 13.47
N ALA A 81 4.30 -5.88 12.40
CA ALA A 81 4.34 -6.59 11.13
C ALA A 81 5.48 -6.15 10.20
N TRP A 82 6.39 -5.28 10.66
CA TRP A 82 7.42 -4.70 9.79
C TRP A 82 8.68 -5.55 9.71
N ASN A 83 9.15 -5.71 8.48
CA ASN A 83 10.48 -6.22 8.17
C ASN A 83 11.20 -5.26 7.22
N ASN A 84 12.53 -5.35 7.13
CA ASN A 84 13.34 -4.56 6.20
C ASN A 84 12.86 -4.66 4.75
N HIS A 85 12.34 -5.83 4.38
CA HIS A 85 11.69 -6.07 3.09
C HIS A 85 10.48 -5.16 2.85
N SER A 86 9.65 -4.98 3.87
CA SER A 86 8.47 -4.09 3.80
C SER A 86 8.91 -2.64 3.66
N TYR A 87 9.88 -2.22 4.48
CA TYR A 87 10.40 -0.86 4.42
C TYR A 87 10.95 -0.49 3.03
N LEU A 88 11.61 -1.43 2.36
CA LEU A 88 12.11 -1.26 0.99
C LEU A 88 11.00 -0.94 -0.01
N TYR A 89 9.84 -1.60 0.08
CA TYR A 89 8.70 -1.31 -0.81
C TYR A 89 8.16 0.11 -0.61
N GLY A 90 8.07 0.57 0.65
CA GLY A 90 7.68 1.94 0.97
C GLY A 90 8.65 2.95 0.34
N LEU A 91 9.96 2.75 0.53
CA LEU A 91 11.00 3.58 -0.09
C LEU A 91 10.91 3.58 -1.62
N LEU A 92 10.77 2.41 -2.23
CA LEU A 92 10.71 2.27 -3.68
C LEU A 92 9.49 3.01 -4.25
N SER A 93 8.34 2.97 -3.56
CA SER A 93 7.15 3.71 -3.99
C SER A 93 7.38 5.23 -4.05
N VAL A 94 8.13 5.77 -3.08
CA VAL A 94 8.47 7.20 -3.02
C VAL A 94 9.49 7.54 -4.10
N MET A 95 10.50 6.69 -4.31
CA MET A 95 11.48 6.88 -5.39
C MET A 95 10.79 6.86 -6.75
N PHE A 96 9.84 5.95 -6.97
CA PHE A 96 9.06 5.89 -8.21
C PHE A 96 8.24 7.15 -8.44
N LEU A 97 7.61 7.69 -7.40
CA LEU A 97 6.83 8.94 -7.49
C LEU A 97 7.65 10.12 -8.06
N PHE A 98 8.93 10.20 -7.70
CA PHE A 98 9.84 11.26 -8.19
C PHE A 98 10.64 10.87 -9.43
N SER A 99 10.51 9.63 -9.91
CA SER A 99 11.21 9.16 -11.09
C SER A 99 10.37 9.37 -12.36
N SER A 100 11.04 9.24 -13.51
CA SER A 100 10.39 9.23 -14.84
C SER A 100 10.43 7.83 -15.45
N ALA A 101 10.24 6.79 -14.62
CA ALA A 101 10.26 5.38 -15.06
C ALA A 101 9.14 5.03 -16.05
N ASN A 102 8.15 5.92 -16.21
CA ASN A 102 7.06 5.80 -17.17
C ASN A 102 7.41 6.20 -18.62
N HIS A 103 8.67 6.53 -18.93
CA HIS A 103 9.06 6.95 -20.30
C HIS A 103 9.48 5.80 -21.23
N CYS A 104 9.74 4.60 -20.70
CA CYS A 104 10.18 3.45 -21.49
C CYS A 104 9.34 2.22 -21.14
N TRP A 105 8.84 1.52 -22.18
CA TRP A 105 8.08 0.26 -22.05
C TRP A 105 6.90 0.31 -21.07
N SER A 106 6.18 1.43 -21.11
CA SER A 106 4.99 1.72 -20.30
C SER A 106 3.84 2.09 -21.22
N VAL A 107 2.60 1.98 -20.72
CA VAL A 107 1.43 2.49 -21.45
C VAL A 107 1.51 4.01 -21.62
N ASP A 108 1.96 4.74 -20.60
CA ASP A 108 2.14 6.20 -20.67
C ASP A 108 3.21 6.64 -21.67
N GLY A 109 4.20 5.79 -21.99
CA GLY A 109 5.22 6.09 -22.98
C GLY A 109 4.83 5.72 -24.41
N LEU A 110 3.76 4.93 -24.58
CA LEU A 110 3.18 4.57 -25.87
C LEU A 110 2.10 5.58 -26.32
N LEU A 111 1.42 6.21 -25.35
CA LEU A 111 0.45 7.29 -25.55
C LEU A 111 1.13 8.64 -25.76
#